data_AF-A0A957V270-F1
#
_entry.id   AF-A0A957V270-F1
#
_cell.length_a   1.000
_cell.length_b   1.000
_cell.length_c   1.000
_cell.angle_alpha   90.00
_cell.angle_beta   90.00
_cell.angle_gamma   90.00
#
_symmetry.space_group_name_H-M   'P 1'
#
loop_
_entity.id
_entity.type
_entity.pdbx_description
1 polymer ?
#
loop_
_entity_poly.entity_id
_entity_poly.type
_entity_poly.pdbx_seq_one_letter_code
_entity_poly.pdbx_strand_id
1 'polypeptide(L)' 'GSRVIEAGTGSGGLTTALAWAVMPTGMVFTHEVRPDIYQVARENLARLGLLPYVKMFVTDIDDGFKA' A
#
# COMPACT_ATOMS: atom_id res chain seq x y z
N GLY A 1 -10.29 9.81 8.28
CA GLY A 1 -10.58 9.18 6.97
C GLY A 1 -10.70 7.68 7.16
N SER A 2 -10.92 6.94 6.08
CA SER A 2 -11.04 5.48 6.13
C SER A 2 -9.68 4.79 6.30
N ARG A 3 -9.69 3.61 6.93
CA ARG A 3 -8.56 2.68 6.96
C ARG A 3 -8.88 1.53 6.02
N VAL A 4 -8.02 1.28 5.03
CA VAL A 4 -8.26 0.27 3.99
C VAL A 4 -7.11 -0.71 3.97
N ILE A 5 -7.42 -2.00 3.97
CA ILE A 5 -6.42 -3.06 3.74
C ILE A 5 -6.52 -3.48 2.26
N GLU A 6 -5.37 -3.65 1.63
CA GLU A 6 -5.20 -4.18 0.28
C GLU A 6 -4.18 -5.32 0.34
N ALA A 7 -4.45 -6.43 -0.33
CA ALA A 7 -3.52 -7.55 -0.46
C ALA A 7 -3.17 -7.78 -1.92
N GLY A 8 -1.87 -7.80 -2.20
CA GLY A 8 -1.33 -7.69 -3.55
C GLY A 8 -1.16 -6.21 -3.93
N THR A 9 -0.05 -5.61 -3.50
CA THR A 9 0.29 -4.23 -3.89
C THR A 9 0.58 -4.12 -5.39
N GLY A 10 1.20 -5.15 -5.99
CA GLY A 10 1.52 -5.15 -7.41
C GLY A 10 2.40 -3.95 -7.80
N SER A 11 2.03 -3.21 -8.84
CA SER A 11 2.75 -2.00 -9.26
C SER A 11 2.43 -0.76 -8.40
N GLY A 12 1.47 -0.84 -7.47
CA GLY A 12 0.94 0.30 -6.71
C GLY A 12 -0.21 1.04 -7.40
N GLY A 13 -0.77 0.52 -8.49
CA GLY A 13 -1.86 1.17 -9.25
C GLY A 13 -3.15 1.34 -8.45
N LEU A 14 -3.67 0.25 -7.86
CA LEU A 14 -4.86 0.31 -7.01
C LEU A 14 -4.56 1.05 -5.70
N THR A 15 -3.42 0.78 -5.08
CA THR A 15 -2.93 1.50 -3.89
C THR A 15 -2.93 3.02 -4.06
N THR A 16 -2.56 3.51 -5.25
CA THR A 16 -2.58 4.94 -5.60
C THR A 16 -3.99 5.51 -5.55
N ALA A 17 -4.96 4.84 -6.19
CA ALA A 17 -6.36 5.28 -6.17
C ALA A 17 -6.93 5.27 -4.74
N LEU A 18 -6.60 4.24 -3.95
CA LEU A 18 -7.02 4.15 -2.56
C LEU A 18 -6.41 5.27 -1.70
N ALA A 19 -5.12 5.58 -1.88
CA ALA A 19 -4.44 6.64 -1.14
C ALA A 19 -5.09 8.02 -1.38
N TRP A 20 -5.42 8.35 -2.63
CA TRP A 20 -6.16 9.58 -2.96
C TRP A 20 -7.58 9.60 -2.39
N ALA A 21 -8.25 8.45 -2.29
CA ALA A 21 -9.59 8.38 -1.74
C ALA A 21 -9.63 8.57 -0.21
N VAL A 22 -8.57 8.13 0.50
CA VAL A 22 -8.54 8.17 1.97
C VAL A 22 -7.81 9.39 2.55
N MET A 23 -6.93 10.04 1.78
CA MET A 23 -6.25 11.26 2.21
C MET A 23 -7.25 12.40 2.52
N PRO A 24 -6.89 13.38 3.39
CA PRO A 24 -5.63 13.50 4.13
C PRO A 24 -5.65 12.80 5.49
N THR A 25 -6.77 12.18 5.89
CA THR A 25 -6.97 11.70 7.28
C THR A 25 -7.11 10.18 7.38
N GLY A 26 -7.03 9.45 6.27
CA GLY A 26 -7.10 7.99 6.22
C GLY A 26 -5.75 7.36 5.88
N MET A 27 -5.75 6.04 5.75
CA MET A 27 -4.53 5.24 5.58
C MET A 27 -4.83 3.97 4.80
N VAL A 28 -3.97 3.64 3.85
CA VAL A 28 -3.95 2.33 3.17
C VAL A 28 -2.89 1.44 3.82
N PHE A 29 -3.23 0.19 4.08
CA PHE A 29 -2.33 -0.84 4.56
C PHE A 29 -2.22 -1.90 3.46
N THR A 30 -1.10 -1.92 2.74
CA THR A 30 -0.93 -2.79 1.58
C THR A 30 0.09 -3.88 1.88
N HIS A 31 -0.22 -5.13 1.50
CA HIS A 31 0.60 -6.31 1.73
C HIS A 31 1.05 -6.91 0.40
N GLU A 32 2.35 -7.15 0.27
CA GLU A 32 2.95 -7.79 -0.90
C GLU A 32 3.91 -8.88 -0.45
N VAL A 33 3.72 -10.10 -0.95
CA VAL A 33 4.56 -11.24 -0.58
C VAL A 33 5.92 -11.21 -1.29
N ARG A 34 5.98 -10.57 -2.46
CA ARG A 34 7.17 -10.51 -3.32
C ARG A 34 8.03 -9.26 -3.06
N PRO A 35 9.24 -9.39 -2.49
CA PRO A 35 10.07 -8.22 -2.14
C PRO A 35 10.47 -7.36 -3.35
N ASP A 36 10.67 -7.97 -4.52
CA ASP A 36 10.98 -7.27 -5.77
C ASP A 36 9.82 -6.36 -6.20
N ILE A 37 8.59 -6.87 -6.13
CA ILE A 37 7.37 -6.12 -6.48
C ILE A 37 7.09 -5.02 -5.45
N TYR A 38 7.28 -5.32 -4.16
CA TYR A 38 7.18 -4.33 -3.10
C TYR A 38 8.06 -3.11 -3.36
N GLN A 39 9.31 -3.30 -3.81
CA GLN A 39 10.21 -2.18 -4.09
C GLN A 39 9.73 -1.34 -5.27
N VAL A 40 9.24 -1.98 -6.34
CA VAL A 40 8.66 -1.28 -7.49
C VAL A 40 7.47 -0.43 -7.06
N ALA A 41 6.53 -0.99 -6.29
CA ALA A 41 5.39 -0.23 -5.77
C ALA A 41 5.83 0.93 -4.88
N ARG A 42 6.81 0.71 -3.98
CA ARG A 42 7.31 1.74 -3.08
C ARG A 42 7.91 2.91 -3.86
N GLU A 43 8.69 2.64 -4.89
CA GLU A 43 9.25 3.68 -5.76
C GLU A 43 8.16 4.46 -6.51
N ASN A 44 7.15 3.77 -7.04
CA ASN A 44 6.05 4.42 -7.75
C ASN A 44 5.23 5.33 -6.81
N LEU A 45 4.89 4.83 -5.62
CA LEU A 45 4.17 5.62 -4.61
C LEU A 45 5.01 6.78 -4.08
N ALA A 46 6.33 6.62 -3.96
CA ALA A 46 7.25 7.70 -3.60
C ALA A 46 7.28 8.80 -4.67
N ARG A 47 7.36 8.44 -5.96
CA ARG A 47 7.31 9.40 -7.08
C ARG A 47 6.02 10.23 -7.08
N LEU A 48 4.92 9.67 -6.58
CA LEU A 48 3.62 10.35 -6.45
C LEU A 48 3.44 11.09 -5.10
N GLY A 49 4.40 10.96 -4.17
CA GLY A 49 4.30 11.59 -2.84
C GLY A 49 3.23 10.97 -1.92
N LEU A 50 2.83 9.72 -2.16
CA LEU A 50 1.71 9.08 -1.47
C LEU A 50 2.09 8.24 -0.25
N LEU A 51 3.39 8.02 -0.03
CA LEU A 51 3.88 7.26 1.13
C LEU A 51 3.37 7.74 2.51
N PRO A 52 3.09 9.05 2.75
CA PRO A 52 2.49 9.48 4.02
C PRO A 52 1.10 8.87 4.31
N TYR A 53 0.39 8.40 3.29
CA TYR A 53 -0.96 7.84 3.38
C TYR A 53 -1.01 6.33 3.14
N VAL A 54 0.16 5.68 3.02
CA VAL A 54 0.28 4.24 2.75
C VAL A 54 1.30 3.61 3.69
N LYS A 55 0.87 2.62 4.48
CA LYS A 55 1.76 1.67 5.14
C LYS A 55 1.87 0.41 4.31
N MET A 56 3.10 -0.01 4.04
CA MET A 56 3.39 -1.16 3.19
C MET A 56 4.07 -2.25 4.03
N PHE A 57 3.77 -3.52 3.72
CA PHE A 57 4.36 -4.67 4.39
C PHE A 57 4.81 -5.71 3.36
N VAL A 58 6.04 -6.21 3.51
CA VAL A 58 6.46 -7.45 2.85
C VAL A 58 6.02 -8.61 3.72
N THR A 59 4.98 -9.34 3.32
CA THR A 59 4.41 -10.44 4.10
C THR A 59 3.53 -11.32 3.24
N ASP A 60 3.46 -12.60 3.57
CA ASP A 60 2.34 -13.44 3.15
C ASP A 60 1.10 -13.04 3.96
N ILE A 61 -0.06 -13.04 3.32
CA ILE A 61 -1.35 -12.73 3.96
C ILE A 61 -2.02 -13.98 4.55
N ASP A 62 -1.53 -15.18 4.22
CA ASP A 62 -1.93 -16.41 4.92
C ASP A 62 -1.54 -16.34 6.41
N ASP A 63 -0.53 -15.55 6.76
CA ASP A 63 -0.14 -15.22 8.15
C ASP A 63 -1.02 -14.12 8.78
N GLY A 64 -1.99 -13.58 8.04
CA GLY A 64 -2.91 -12.51 8.45
C GLY A 64 -2.49 -11.10 8.05
N PHE A 65 -3.36 -10.13 8.36
CA PHE A 65 -3.18 -8.73 7.99
C PHE A 65 -2.51 -7.88 9.09
N LYS A 66 -1.65 -6.96 8.66
CA LYS A 66 -1.02 -5.91 9.51
C LYS A 66 -1.67 -4.55 9.27
N ALA A 67 -1.93 -3.77 10.32
CA ALA A 67 -2.58 -2.44 10.26
C ALA A 67 -2.15 -1.47 11.38
#